data_AF-A0A534DMT3-F1
#
_entry.id   AF-A0A534DMT3-F1
#
_cell.length_a   1.000
_cell.length_b   1.000
_cell.length_c   1.000
_cell.angle_alpha   90.00
_cell.angle_beta   90.00
_cell.angle_gamma   90.00
#
_symmetry.space_group_name_H-M   'P 1'
#
loop_
_entity.id
_entity.type
_entity.pdbx_description
1 polymer ?
#
loop_
_entity_poly.entity_id
_entity_poly.type
_entity_poly.pdbx_seq_one_letter_code
_entity_poly.pdbx_strand_id
1 'polypeptide(L)' 'APRAAHPRLRLFMEFAAEAGLEDVPDPYYGGPNGFEEVLDLVEAATRGLLEHLRERCRAA' A
#
# COMPACT_ATOMS: atom_id res chain seq x y z
N ALA A 1 -13.43 10.54 2.29
CA ALA A 1 -12.52 11.72 2.24
C ALA A 1 -13.19 12.89 1.52
N PRO A 2 -12.80 14.15 1.79
CA PRO A 2 -13.32 15.34 1.08
C PRO A 2 -13.16 15.22 -0.44
N ARG A 3 -14.15 15.67 -1.23
CA ARG A 3 -14.18 15.52 -2.70
C ARG A 3 -12.90 16.00 -3.39
N ALA A 4 -12.35 17.12 -2.95
CA ALA A 4 -11.10 17.68 -3.48
C ALA A 4 -9.88 16.75 -3.33
N ALA A 5 -9.92 15.80 -2.38
CA ALA A 5 -8.85 14.83 -2.16
C ALA A 5 -9.01 13.53 -2.97
N HIS A 6 -10.16 13.29 -3.60
CA HIS A 6 -10.43 12.03 -4.34
C HIS A 6 -9.40 11.72 -5.42
N PRO A 7 -8.88 12.69 -6.21
CA PRO A 7 -7.84 12.40 -7.21
C PRO A 7 -6.51 11.90 -6.63
N ARG A 8 -6.33 12.00 -5.30
CA ARG A 8 -5.14 11.53 -4.59
C ARG A 8 -5.38 10.22 -3.82
N LEU A 9 -6.61 9.70 -3.85
CA LEU A 9 -6.94 8.40 -3.25
C LEU A 9 -6.48 7.29 -4.18
N ARG A 10 -5.74 6.33 -3.64
CA ARG A 10 -5.20 5.17 -4.33
C ARG A 10 -5.18 3.99 -3.36
N LEU A 11 -5.29 2.76 -3.85
CA LEU A 11 -5.12 1.58 -3.01
C LEU A 11 -3.64 1.46 -2.62
N PHE A 12 -3.39 0.92 -1.42
CA PHE A 12 -2.02 0.84 -0.93
C PHE A 12 -1.19 -0.17 -1.72
N MET A 13 -1.80 -1.29 -2.13
CA MET A 13 -1.13 -2.32 -2.91
C MET A 13 -0.81 -1.90 -4.36
N GLU A 14 -1.30 -0.76 -4.85
CA GLU A 14 -0.80 -0.17 -6.10
C GLU A 14 0.69 0.19 -6.03
N PHE A 15 1.26 0.28 -4.82
CA PHE A 15 2.69 0.51 -4.59
C PHE A 15 3.47 -0.79 -4.30
N ALA A 16 2.85 -1.96 -4.42
CA ALA A 16 3.47 -3.28 -4.30
C ALA A 16 2.84 -4.25 -5.29
N ALA A 17 2.81 -3.89 -6.57
CA ALA A 17 2.17 -4.68 -7.62
C ALA A 17 2.76 -6.09 -7.76
N GLU A 18 4.03 -6.27 -7.38
CA GLU A 18 4.72 -7.56 -7.34
C GLU A 18 4.11 -8.55 -6.34
N ALA A 19 3.38 -8.07 -5.32
CA ALA A 19 2.70 -8.93 -4.36
C ALA A 19 1.47 -9.63 -4.99
N GLY A 20 0.99 -9.17 -6.14
CA GLY A 20 -0.14 -9.78 -6.86
C GLY A 20 -1.49 -9.68 -6.14
N LEU A 21 -1.61 -8.81 -5.14
CA LEU A 21 -2.82 -8.56 -4.36
C LEU A 21 -3.36 -7.16 -4.65
N GLU A 22 -4.68 -7.02 -4.67
CA GLU A 22 -5.36 -5.74 -4.89
C GLU A 22 -5.47 -4.92 -3.59
N ASP A 23 -5.61 -5.60 -2.45
CA ASP A 23 -5.73 -5.00 -1.13
C ASP A 23 -4.91 -5.76 -0.07
N VAL A 24 -4.81 -5.15 1.11
CA VAL A 24 -4.20 -5.78 2.29
C VAL A 24 -5.31 -6.58 3.00
N PRO A 25 -5.16 -7.89 3.17
CA PRO A 25 -6.18 -8.72 3.82
C PRO A 25 -6.37 -8.33 5.28
N ASP A 26 -7.57 -8.56 5.80
CA ASP A 26 -7.86 -8.37 7.23
C ASP A 26 -7.15 -9.47 8.07
N PRO A 27 -6.19 -9.13 8.95
CA PRO A 27 -5.42 -10.12 9.69
C PRO A 27 -6.24 -10.89 10.72
N TYR A 28 -7.42 -10.40 11.12
CA TYR A 28 -8.23 -11.01 12.17
C TYR A 28 -8.84 -12.37 11.77
N TYR A 29 -8.86 -12.70 10.48
CA TYR A 29 -9.48 -13.93 9.95
C TYR A 29 -8.48 -14.87 9.24
N GLY A 30 -7.20 -14.49 9.16
CA GLY A 30 -6.16 -15.21 8.39
C GLY A 30 -5.46 -16.37 9.11
N GLY A 31 -5.86 -16.69 10.35
CA GLY A 31 -5.16 -17.69 11.16
C GLY A 31 -3.92 -17.11 11.87
N PRO A 32 -3.00 -17.97 12.37
CA PRO A 32 -1.90 -17.54 13.25
C PRO A 32 -0.95 -16.53 12.63
N ASN A 33 -0.78 -16.58 11.29
CA ASN A 33 0.20 -15.78 10.57
C ASN A 33 -0.39 -14.54 9.88
N GLY A 34 -1.69 -14.26 10.08
CA GLY A 34 -2.38 -13.19 9.35
C GLY A 34 -1.76 -11.81 9.60
N PHE A 35 -1.19 -11.59 10.79
CA PHE A 35 -0.50 -10.34 11.12
C PHE A 35 0.87 -10.23 10.46
N GLU A 36 1.67 -11.31 10.40
CA GLU A 36 2.94 -11.30 9.67
C GLU A 36 2.74 -11.09 8.17
N GLU A 37 1.77 -11.77 7.56
CA GLU A 37 1.47 -11.60 6.13
C GLU A 37 1.07 -10.15 5.81
N VAL A 38 0.22 -9.55 6.64
CA VAL A 38 -0.16 -8.14 6.51
C VAL A 38 1.03 -7.21 6.71
N LEU A 39 1.91 -7.50 7.67
CA LEU A 39 3.11 -6.71 7.91
C LEU A 39 4.01 -6.72 6.67
N ASP A 40 4.27 -7.89 6.08
CA ASP A 40 5.10 -8.03 4.88
C ASP A 40 4.53 -7.21 3.70
N LEU A 41 3.21 -7.25 3.49
CA LEU A 41 2.52 -6.47 2.45
C LEU A 41 2.63 -4.96 2.71
N VAL A 42 2.45 -4.53 3.96
CA VAL A 42 2.57 -3.12 4.36
C VAL A 42 4.00 -2.62 4.15
N GLU A 43 5.01 -3.42 4.47
CA GLU A 43 6.41 -3.06 4.25
C GLU A 43 6.76 -2.93 2.77
N ALA A 44 6.29 -3.86 1.94
CA ALA A 44 6.46 -3.81 0.48
C ALA A 44 5.81 -2.54 -0.10
N ALA A 45 4.54 -2.30 0.22
CA ALA A 45 3.79 -1.14 -0.27
C ALA A 45 4.37 0.20 0.24
N THR A 46 4.89 0.23 1.47
CA THR A 46 5.58 1.42 2.02
C THR A 46 6.83 1.76 1.22
N ARG A 47 7.60 0.75 0.80
CA ARG A 47 8.82 0.94 0.00
C ARG A 47 8.50 1.57 -1.35
N GLY A 48 7.54 1.01 -2.09
CA GLY A 48 7.12 1.56 -3.38
C GLY A 48 6.46 2.94 -3.25
N LEU A 49 5.70 3.19 -2.18
CA LEU A 49 5.12 4.51 -1.92
C LEU A 49 6.21 5.56 -1.67
N LEU A 50 7.25 5.22 -0.90
CA LEU A 50 8.36 6.11 -0.63
C LEU A 50 9.12 6.48 -1.92
N GLU A 51 9.34 5.49 -2.80
CA GLU A 51 9.95 5.72 -4.12
C GLU A 51 9.10 6.65 -4.98
N HIS A 52 7.80 6.39 -5.09
CA HIS A 52 6.85 7.23 -5.81
C HIS A 52 6.84 8.69 -5.29
N LEU A 53 6.86 8.88 -3.97
CA LEU A 53 6.90 10.22 -3.37
C LEU A 53 8.23 10.93 -3.65
N ARG A 54 9.36 10.21 -3.59
CA ARG A 54 10.68 10.77 -3.93
C ARG A 54 10.74 11.22 -5.38
N GLU A 55 10.18 10.45 -6.30
CA GLU A 55 10.10 10.82 -7.72
C GLU A 55 9.23 12.06 -7.93
N ARG A 56 8.06 12.13 -7.29
CA ARG A 56 7.18 13.29 -7.36
C ARG A 56 7.82 14.56 -6.79
N CYS A 57 8.56 14.44 -5.70
CA CYS A 57 9.28 15.58 -5.12
C CYS A 57 10.44 16.05 -5.99
N ARG A 58 11.07 15.17 -6.78
CA ARG A 58 12.12 15.56 -7.75
C ARG A 58 11.57 16.21 -9.01
N ALA A 59 10.34 15.86 -9.39
CA ALA A 59 9.65 16.39 -10.56
C ALA A 59 8.89 17.71 -10.28
N ALA A 60 8.85 18.15 -9.02
CA ALA A 60 8.24 19.40 -8.56
C ALA A 60 9.29 20.49 -8.38
#